data_AF-A0A0Q9YNG9-F1
#
_entry.id   AF-A0A0Q9YNG9-F1
#
_cell.length_a   1.000
_cell.length_b   1.000
_cell.length_c   1.000
_cell.angle_alpha   90.00
_cell.angle_beta   90.00
_cell.angle_gamma   90.00
#
_symmetry.space_group_name_H-M   'P 1'
#
loop_
_entity.id
_entity.type
_entity.pdbx_description
1 polymer ?
#
loop_
_entity_poly.entity_id
_entity_poly.type
_entity_poly.pdbx_seq_one_letter_code
_entity_poly.pdbx_strand_id
1 'polypeptide(L)'
;MEHFSPKVSIIIPVYNGVNYLTEAIDSALAQTYKNIEILVINDGSNDNGQTEAIAEGYGNKIRYISKSNGGVASALNLGIAKMTGDYFSWLSHDDLYLNTKIETQIKTLAALNNPRAVLYGDYSVFTTDPDKDILCKMKGVSPFQFRHWITFENCLHGCTLLIPKIAFQECGLFNEQLRTTQDYDMWFRIAKVFPFVHCSEHLVKARSHIEQDSLKKKDIVLDECNQLLSNFVKQLSLTEIQQASMCSSGLGYAQLASSMWYRGFFPAGRTSAYLSLINSFQAPLKEIMLAQCILMKGFLLHYMVKPMRKLFSPYSRRNIKQFLTRFSSFTKNVDRSYATPAQNASIDHLKEMNLADKFSTVYENNLFGGNISRSGEGSDLVQTATIREAIPKLLVEFNISSMLDAPCGDWYWMRNIVLNIPQYIGVDIVDALIKKNQTLYSRDNVQFKCVNLVKDSIPQAELIFSRDCFVHLAYQDIFAILHQFKASGAKYLLTTTFVDRQHNDDLGEGFWRPLNLQLAPFNFPEPVRIINENCTEENGAFNDKSLALWKLDELLN
;
A
#
# COMPACT_ATOMS: atom_id res chain seq x y z
N MET A 1 23.89 24.19 -28.64
CA MET A 1 23.12 24.50 -27.42
C MET A 1 24.13 24.46 -26.29
N GLU A 2 24.23 25.52 -25.48
CA GLU A 2 25.00 25.45 -24.24
C GLU A 2 24.60 24.18 -23.47
N HIS A 3 25.59 23.46 -22.92
CA HIS A 3 25.31 22.25 -22.16
C HIS A 3 24.44 22.61 -20.95
N PHE A 4 23.16 22.20 -20.97
CA PHE A 4 22.25 22.36 -19.84
C PHE A 4 22.78 21.56 -18.65
N SER A 5 23.47 22.25 -17.75
CA SER A 5 24.17 21.66 -16.60
C SER A 5 23.92 22.49 -15.32
N PRO A 6 22.66 22.64 -14.89
CA PRO A 6 22.31 23.44 -13.72
C PRO A 6 22.84 22.80 -12.43
N LYS A 7 23.14 23.62 -11.42
CA LYS A 7 23.61 23.08 -10.14
C LYS A 7 22.43 22.51 -9.35
N VAL A 8 22.58 21.33 -8.76
CA VAL A 8 21.54 20.71 -7.91
C VAL A 8 21.98 20.71 -6.45
N SER A 9 21.14 21.23 -5.55
CA SER A 9 21.36 21.14 -4.11
C SER A 9 20.56 19.97 -3.54
N ILE A 10 21.28 18.95 -3.09
CA ILE A 10 20.73 17.82 -2.34
C ILE A 10 20.67 18.25 -0.86
N ILE A 11 19.47 18.26 -0.27
CA ILE A 11 19.25 18.70 1.10
C ILE A 11 18.82 17.50 1.94
N ILE A 12 19.60 17.22 2.99
CA ILE A 12 19.40 16.11 3.91
C ILE A 12 19.02 16.67 5.29
N PRO A 13 17.72 16.77 5.62
CA PRO A 13 17.30 17.07 6.99
C PRO A 13 17.53 15.84 7.88
N VAL A 14 18.12 16.04 9.06
CA VAL A 14 18.41 14.96 9.99
C VAL A 14 18.09 15.35 11.44
N TYR A 15 17.51 14.41 12.18
CA TYR A 15 17.30 14.46 13.62
C TYR A 15 17.50 13.06 14.19
N ASN A 16 18.50 12.87 15.06
CA ASN A 16 18.90 11.58 15.62
C ASN A 16 19.19 10.52 14.55
N GLY A 17 20.01 10.88 13.55
CA GLY A 17 20.23 10.10 12.35
C GLY A 17 21.36 9.06 12.40
N VAL A 18 21.89 8.74 13.59
CA VAL A 18 23.05 7.83 13.78
C VAL A 18 22.92 6.52 13.00
N ASN A 19 21.71 5.99 12.89
CA ASN A 19 21.45 4.69 12.28
C ASN A 19 21.66 4.66 10.77
N TYR A 20 21.41 5.76 10.06
CA TYR A 20 21.24 5.75 8.60
C TYR A 20 21.93 6.92 7.86
N LEU A 21 22.34 7.98 8.56
CA LEU A 21 22.86 9.20 7.95
C LEU A 21 24.07 8.94 7.04
N THR A 22 24.98 8.06 7.43
CA THR A 22 26.15 7.67 6.63
C THR A 22 25.73 7.15 5.25
N GLU A 23 24.78 6.21 5.20
CA GLU A 23 24.32 5.63 3.93
C GLU A 23 23.64 6.68 3.04
N ALA A 24 22.85 7.58 3.63
CA ALA A 24 22.21 8.67 2.90
C ALA A 24 23.26 9.62 2.28
N ILE A 25 24.25 10.08 3.06
CA ILE A 25 25.32 10.95 2.56
C ILE A 25 26.14 10.25 1.47
N ASP A 26 26.51 8.99 1.68
CA ASP A 26 27.27 8.21 0.70
C ASP A 26 26.51 8.07 -0.62
N SER A 27 25.19 7.83 -0.58
CA SER A 27 24.35 7.74 -1.79
C SER A 27 24.25 9.06 -2.56
N ALA A 28 24.28 10.19 -1.85
CA ALA A 28 24.30 11.52 -2.44
C ALA A 28 25.67 11.85 -3.07
N LEU A 29 26.78 11.44 -2.42
CA LEU A 29 28.13 11.61 -2.95
C LEU A 29 28.41 10.72 -4.16
N ALA A 30 27.75 9.56 -4.24
CA ALA A 30 27.90 8.60 -5.33
C ALA A 30 27.25 9.03 -6.65
N GLN A 31 26.56 10.18 -6.70
CA GLN A 31 25.87 10.63 -7.91
C GLN A 31 26.82 10.74 -9.12
N THR A 32 26.36 10.27 -10.28
CA THR A 32 27.10 10.37 -11.55
C THR A 32 27.14 11.81 -12.05
N TYR A 33 26.07 12.59 -11.81
CA TYR A 33 26.02 14.03 -12.07
C TYR A 33 26.86 14.80 -11.06
N LYS A 34 27.86 15.57 -11.53
CA LYS A 34 28.88 16.19 -10.65
C LYS A 34 28.60 17.63 -10.25
N ASN A 35 27.74 18.36 -10.95
CA ASN A 35 27.41 19.75 -10.57
C ASN A 35 26.37 19.77 -9.44
N ILE A 36 26.75 19.23 -8.28
CA ILE A 36 25.91 19.10 -7.10
C ILE A 36 26.54 19.79 -5.90
N GLU A 37 25.72 20.12 -4.92
CA GLU A 37 26.15 20.34 -3.54
C GLU A 37 25.26 19.54 -2.59
N ILE A 38 25.79 19.14 -1.45
CA ILE A 38 25.08 18.37 -0.44
C ILE A 38 25.06 19.20 0.84
N LEU A 39 23.87 19.50 1.34
CA LEU A 39 23.66 20.20 2.61
C LEU A 39 23.04 19.23 3.60
N VAL A 40 23.72 18.98 4.72
CA VAL A 40 23.17 18.21 5.85
C VAL A 40 22.70 19.21 6.89
N ILE A 41 21.38 19.26 7.13
CA ILE A 41 20.76 20.18 8.08
C ILE A 41 20.37 19.38 9.33
N ASN A 42 21.18 19.48 10.38
CA ASN A 42 20.88 18.87 11.67
C ASN A 42 19.87 19.71 12.44
N ASP A 43 18.67 19.17 12.59
CA ASP A 43 17.53 19.81 13.26
C ASP A 43 17.59 19.59 14.79
N GLY A 44 18.75 19.83 15.37
CA GLY A 44 18.96 19.79 16.82
C GLY A 44 18.88 18.38 17.41
N SER A 45 19.57 17.42 16.80
CA SER A 45 19.69 16.04 17.30
C SER A 45 20.08 16.00 18.79
N ASN A 46 19.46 15.09 19.53
CA ASN A 46 19.68 14.85 20.95
C ASN A 46 20.19 13.42 21.19
N ASP A 47 21.34 13.12 20.60
CA ASP A 47 21.97 11.80 20.59
C ASP A 47 23.44 11.88 21.05
N ASN A 48 23.72 12.78 22.00
CA ASN A 48 25.05 13.03 22.55
C ASN A 48 26.10 13.39 21.49
N GLY A 49 25.69 14.06 20.40
CA GLY A 49 26.58 14.53 19.34
C GLY A 49 26.98 13.47 18.32
N GLN A 50 26.37 12.28 18.35
CA GLN A 50 26.71 11.19 17.41
C GLN A 50 26.34 11.54 15.97
N THR A 51 25.15 12.13 15.73
CA THR A 51 24.76 12.59 14.39
C THR A 51 25.72 13.66 13.86
N GLU A 52 26.13 14.59 14.73
CA GLU A 52 27.07 15.66 14.38
C GLU A 52 28.44 15.10 14.01
N ALA A 53 28.98 14.18 14.81
CA ALA A 53 30.26 13.54 14.54
C ALA A 53 30.28 12.79 13.19
N ILE A 54 29.18 12.12 12.81
CA ILE A 54 29.05 11.47 11.49
C ILE A 54 29.14 12.52 10.39
N ALA A 55 28.34 13.59 10.46
CA ALA A 55 28.31 14.61 9.42
C ALA A 55 29.65 15.35 9.29
N GLU A 56 30.25 15.76 10.40
CA GLU A 56 31.56 16.44 10.41
C GLU A 56 32.69 15.54 9.85
N GLY A 57 32.58 14.23 10.01
CA GLY A 57 33.53 13.25 9.45
C GLY A 57 33.64 13.29 7.92
N TYR A 58 32.63 13.82 7.21
CA TYR A 58 32.68 14.01 5.76
C TYR A 58 33.46 15.27 5.32
N GLY A 59 33.77 16.18 6.26
CA GLY A 59 34.54 17.40 5.99
C GLY A 59 33.94 18.25 4.87
N ASN A 60 34.78 18.65 3.90
CA ASN A 60 34.39 19.53 2.80
C ASN A 60 33.54 18.87 1.70
N LYS A 61 33.27 17.55 1.79
CA LYS A 61 32.41 16.85 0.83
C LYS A 61 30.94 17.24 0.99
N ILE A 62 30.56 17.73 2.17
CA ILE A 62 29.22 18.22 2.47
C ILE A 62 29.29 19.62 3.11
N ARG A 63 28.15 20.30 3.17
CA ARG A 63 27.94 21.51 3.97
C ARG A 63 27.04 21.15 5.15
N TYR A 64 27.65 20.94 6.32
CA TYR A 64 26.90 20.67 7.55
C TYR A 64 26.44 21.98 8.19
N ILE A 65 25.18 22.02 8.64
CA ILE A 65 24.57 23.15 9.34
C ILE A 65 23.70 22.61 10.47
N SER A 66 23.96 23.05 11.70
CA SER A 66 23.15 22.71 12.87
C SER A 66 22.22 23.87 13.25
N LYS A 67 21.02 23.55 13.72
CA LYS A 67 20.03 24.48 14.28
C LYS A 67 19.33 23.87 15.49
N SER A 68 18.62 24.68 16.28
CA SER A 68 17.68 24.15 17.28
C SER A 68 16.54 23.39 16.61
N ASN A 69 16.02 22.33 17.24
CA ASN A 69 14.94 21.51 16.68
C ASN A 69 13.68 22.33 16.39
N GLY A 70 13.24 22.32 15.14
CA GLY A 70 11.99 22.94 14.68
C GLY A 70 11.06 22.00 13.93
N GLY A 71 11.48 20.76 13.66
CA GLY A 71 10.83 19.82 12.76
C GLY A 71 11.39 19.88 11.34
N VAL A 72 11.13 18.81 10.58
CA VAL A 72 11.65 18.60 9.21
C VAL A 72 11.38 19.78 8.27
N ALA A 73 10.21 20.42 8.34
CA ALA A 73 9.88 21.60 7.55
C ALA A 73 10.86 22.76 7.80
N SER A 74 11.20 23.00 9.07
CA SER A 74 12.14 24.05 9.50
C SER A 74 13.56 23.76 9.00
N ALA A 75 13.99 22.49 9.06
CA ALA A 75 15.28 22.06 8.52
C ALA A 75 15.35 22.21 6.99
N LEU A 76 14.30 21.79 6.28
CA LEU A 76 14.21 21.95 4.83
C LEU A 76 14.21 23.43 4.42
N ASN A 77 13.48 24.28 5.14
CA ASN A 77 13.46 25.73 4.89
C ASN A 77 14.84 26.37 5.08
N LEU A 78 15.58 26.00 6.14
CA LEU A 78 16.96 26.45 6.32
C LEU A 78 17.85 25.97 5.18
N GLY A 79 17.68 24.71 4.75
CA GLY A 79 18.36 24.17 3.58
C GLY A 79 18.10 25.00 2.32
N ILE A 80 16.82 25.26 1.99
CA ILE A 80 16.42 26.08 0.83
C ILE A 80 17.00 27.48 0.92
N ALA A 81 17.03 28.10 2.11
CA ALA A 81 17.64 29.42 2.29
C ALA A 81 19.16 29.42 2.06
N LYS A 82 19.84 28.29 2.29
CA LYS A 82 21.31 28.15 2.18
C LYS A 82 21.79 27.51 0.89
N MET A 83 20.86 26.99 0.07
CA MET A 83 21.15 26.34 -1.21
C MET A 83 21.63 27.35 -2.26
N THR A 84 22.64 26.96 -3.03
CA THR A 84 23.19 27.75 -4.15
C THR A 84 22.82 27.18 -5.52
N GLY A 85 22.28 25.96 -5.57
CA GLY A 85 21.82 25.32 -6.79
C GLY A 85 20.56 25.96 -7.39
N ASP A 86 20.35 25.67 -8.67
CA ASP A 86 19.17 26.06 -9.44
C ASP A 86 17.99 25.12 -9.18
N TYR A 87 18.28 23.88 -8.75
CA TYR A 87 17.30 22.86 -8.39
C TYR A 87 17.51 22.31 -6.99
N PHE A 88 16.41 22.01 -6.32
CA PHE A 88 16.32 21.38 -5.02
C PHE A 88 15.99 19.90 -5.18
N SER A 89 16.69 19.07 -4.40
CA SER A 89 16.43 17.63 -4.28
C SER A 89 16.46 17.26 -2.79
N TRP A 90 15.36 16.75 -2.26
CA TRP A 90 15.29 16.30 -0.86
C TRP A 90 15.77 14.85 -0.76
N LEU A 91 16.69 14.54 0.16
CA LEU A 91 17.00 13.18 0.57
C LEU A 91 16.78 13.06 2.09
N SER A 92 15.80 12.26 2.54
CA SER A 92 15.66 11.95 3.96
C SER A 92 16.88 11.16 4.45
N HIS A 93 17.30 11.38 5.70
CA HIS A 93 18.50 10.76 6.27
C HIS A 93 18.45 9.23 6.40
N ASP A 94 17.26 8.64 6.23
CA ASP A 94 16.95 7.22 6.29
C ASP A 94 16.80 6.55 4.91
N ASP A 95 16.73 7.34 3.84
CA ASP A 95 16.55 6.88 2.45
C ASP A 95 17.86 6.85 1.65
N LEU A 96 17.82 6.24 0.45
CA LEU A 96 18.96 6.16 -0.46
C LEU A 96 18.61 6.65 -1.87
N TYR A 97 19.53 7.37 -2.49
CA TYR A 97 19.49 7.63 -3.93
C TYR A 97 20.18 6.52 -4.72
N LEU A 98 19.64 6.17 -5.88
CA LEU A 98 20.45 5.50 -6.90
C LEU A 98 21.46 6.50 -7.48
N ASN A 99 22.66 6.02 -7.81
CA ASN A 99 23.76 6.86 -8.28
C ASN A 99 23.44 7.66 -9.56
N THR A 100 22.46 7.24 -10.36
CA THR A 100 22.03 7.94 -11.58
C THR A 100 20.87 8.92 -11.37
N LYS A 101 20.31 9.06 -10.15
CA LYS A 101 19.10 9.85 -9.90
C LYS A 101 19.17 11.25 -10.53
N ILE A 102 20.16 12.04 -10.11
CA ILE A 102 20.24 13.44 -10.52
C ILE A 102 20.54 13.53 -12.02
N GLU A 103 21.43 12.67 -12.55
CA GLU A 103 21.75 12.66 -13.97
C GLU A 103 20.52 12.35 -14.84
N THR A 104 19.75 11.33 -14.48
CA THR A 104 18.52 10.94 -15.17
C THR A 104 17.50 12.08 -15.15
N GLN A 105 17.28 12.70 -13.99
CA GLN A 105 16.33 13.81 -13.86
C GLN A 105 16.76 15.06 -14.65
N ILE A 106 18.04 15.41 -14.65
CA ILE A 106 18.56 16.52 -15.47
C ILE A 106 18.43 16.21 -16.97
N LYS A 107 18.70 14.97 -17.41
CA LYS A 107 18.46 14.55 -18.80
C LYS A 107 16.98 14.65 -19.19
N THR A 108 16.07 14.22 -18.31
CA THR A 108 14.63 14.36 -18.52
C THR A 108 14.23 15.84 -18.63
N LEU A 109 14.71 16.72 -17.73
CA LEU A 109 14.44 18.16 -17.80
C LEU A 109 14.95 18.79 -19.10
N ALA A 110 16.18 18.43 -19.52
CA ALA A 110 16.77 18.90 -20.77
C ALA A 110 15.92 18.50 -21.97
N ALA A 111 15.44 17.25 -22.01
CA ALA A 111 14.59 16.74 -23.07
C ALA A 111 13.20 17.40 -23.11
N LEU A 112 12.64 17.76 -21.95
CA LEU A 112 11.37 18.49 -21.86
C LEU A 112 11.48 19.94 -22.35
N ASN A 113 12.71 20.50 -22.39
CA ASN A 113 12.97 21.92 -22.66
C ASN A 113 12.09 22.85 -21.80
N ASN A 114 11.85 22.47 -20.55
CA ASN A 114 11.03 23.21 -19.61
C ASN A 114 11.73 23.27 -18.24
N PRO A 115 12.55 24.32 -17.99
CA PRO A 115 13.28 24.45 -16.74
C PRO A 115 12.37 24.67 -15.53
N ARG A 116 11.08 25.00 -15.75
CA ARG A 116 10.07 25.14 -14.70
C ARG A 116 9.36 23.82 -14.36
N ALA A 117 9.64 22.71 -15.04
CA ALA A 117 9.01 21.45 -14.66
C ALA A 117 9.53 20.97 -13.29
N VAL A 118 8.60 20.45 -12.47
CA VAL A 118 8.92 19.67 -11.28
C VAL A 118 8.89 18.21 -11.70
N LEU A 119 10.00 17.49 -11.54
CA LEU A 119 10.01 16.05 -11.78
C LEU A 119 9.59 15.31 -10.51
N TYR A 120 8.83 14.24 -10.68
CA TYR A 120 8.61 13.20 -9.68
C TYR A 120 8.79 11.83 -10.33
N GLY A 121 9.09 10.80 -9.55
CA GLY A 121 9.41 9.49 -10.12
C GLY A 121 8.87 8.32 -9.33
N ASP A 122 9.16 7.13 -9.86
CA ASP A 122 8.93 5.91 -9.13
C ASP A 122 9.95 5.80 -8.00
N TYR A 123 9.62 5.04 -6.96
CA TYR A 123 10.53 4.73 -5.87
C TYR A 123 10.38 3.25 -5.51
N SER A 124 11.23 2.75 -4.64
CA SER A 124 11.08 1.42 -4.08
C SER A 124 11.12 1.51 -2.57
N VAL A 125 10.60 0.49 -1.90
CA VAL A 125 10.61 0.41 -0.44
C VAL A 125 11.41 -0.80 -0.02
N PHE A 126 12.29 -0.63 0.96
CA PHE A 126 13.02 -1.71 1.60
C PHE A 126 12.98 -1.56 3.13
N THR A 127 13.44 -2.58 3.85
CA THR A 127 13.46 -2.56 5.33
C THR A 127 14.90 -2.58 5.83
N THR A 128 15.53 -3.75 5.85
CA THR A 128 16.90 -3.95 6.31
C THR A 128 17.91 -4.01 5.18
N ASP A 129 17.58 -4.71 4.09
CA ASP A 129 18.45 -4.97 2.95
C ASP A 129 18.04 -4.10 1.74
N PRO A 130 18.84 -3.08 1.35
CA PRO A 130 18.57 -2.24 0.19
C PRO A 130 18.45 -3.00 -1.12
N ASP A 131 19.05 -4.20 -1.25
CA ASP A 131 19.00 -5.00 -2.47
C ASP A 131 17.73 -5.85 -2.57
N LYS A 132 16.89 -5.85 -1.53
CA LYS A 132 15.57 -6.49 -1.50
C LYS A 132 14.45 -5.45 -1.46
N ASP A 133 14.58 -4.44 -2.29
CA ASP A 133 13.62 -3.36 -2.41
C ASP A 133 12.44 -3.70 -3.34
N ILE A 134 11.30 -3.07 -3.09
CA ILE A 134 10.04 -3.31 -3.82
C ILE A 134 9.62 -2.06 -4.55
N LEU A 135 9.50 -2.19 -5.87
CA LEU A 135 9.10 -1.10 -6.74
C LEU A 135 7.67 -0.61 -6.46
N CYS A 136 7.55 0.69 -6.22
CA CYS A 136 6.32 1.47 -6.16
C CYS A 136 6.21 2.33 -7.41
N LYS A 137 5.44 1.88 -8.40
CA LYS A 137 5.20 2.63 -9.63
C LYS A 137 4.16 3.72 -9.39
N MET A 138 4.52 4.96 -9.70
CA MET A 138 3.60 6.09 -9.65
C MET A 138 2.77 6.16 -10.92
N LYS A 139 1.54 6.65 -10.79
CA LYS A 139 0.69 6.93 -11.95
C LYS A 139 1.22 8.19 -12.62
N GLY A 140 1.74 8.03 -13.84
CA GLY A 140 2.07 9.18 -14.70
C GLY A 140 0.81 9.92 -15.09
N VAL A 141 0.52 11.03 -14.42
CA VAL A 141 -0.60 11.92 -14.73
C VAL A 141 -0.11 13.18 -15.44
N SER A 142 -0.98 13.79 -16.25
CA SER A 142 -0.64 15.09 -16.85
C SER A 142 -0.50 16.17 -15.77
N PRO A 143 0.26 17.25 -16.01
CA PRO A 143 0.42 18.33 -15.03
C PRO A 143 -0.90 18.89 -14.52
N PHE A 144 -1.90 19.00 -15.40
CA PHE A 144 -3.23 19.48 -15.05
C PHE A 144 -3.97 18.55 -14.08
N GLN A 145 -3.77 17.24 -14.20
CA GLN A 145 -4.42 16.23 -13.35
C GLN A 145 -3.72 16.04 -12.00
N PHE A 146 -2.51 16.60 -11.83
CA PHE A 146 -1.65 16.30 -10.70
C PHE A 146 -2.28 16.68 -9.35
N ARG A 147 -2.83 17.90 -9.21
CA ARG A 147 -3.47 18.36 -7.95
C ARG A 147 -4.63 17.45 -7.54
N HIS A 148 -5.44 17.01 -8.50
CA HIS A 148 -6.50 16.04 -8.25
C HIS A 148 -5.92 14.68 -7.84
N TRP A 149 -4.93 14.18 -8.57
CA TRP A 149 -4.29 12.88 -8.32
C TRP A 149 -3.65 12.79 -6.92
N ILE A 150 -2.88 13.80 -6.49
CA ILE A 150 -2.28 13.80 -5.14
C ILE A 150 -3.33 13.87 -4.03
N THR A 151 -4.49 14.49 -4.29
CA THR A 151 -5.63 14.50 -3.37
C THR A 151 -6.28 13.12 -3.30
N PHE A 152 -6.34 12.41 -4.43
CA PHE A 152 -6.99 11.11 -4.57
C PHE A 152 -6.16 9.94 -4.01
N GLU A 153 -4.87 9.84 -4.33
CA GLU A 153 -4.02 8.68 -3.98
C GLU A 153 -3.11 8.92 -2.77
N ASN A 154 -2.49 10.10 -2.65
CA ASN A 154 -1.56 10.46 -1.56
C ASN A 154 -0.45 9.42 -1.30
N CYS A 155 0.24 8.97 -2.37
CA CYS A 155 1.30 7.97 -2.33
C CYS A 155 2.69 8.43 -2.84
N LEU A 156 2.85 9.73 -3.11
CA LEU A 156 4.05 10.37 -3.65
C LEU A 156 5.13 10.52 -2.56
N HIS A 157 6.35 10.13 -2.88
CA HIS A 157 7.48 10.22 -1.96
C HIS A 157 8.32 11.47 -2.22
N GLY A 158 8.52 12.31 -1.20
CA GLY A 158 9.25 13.60 -1.28
C GLY A 158 10.64 13.51 -1.90
N CYS A 159 11.38 12.44 -1.57
CA CYS A 159 12.73 12.22 -2.08
C CYS A 159 12.82 12.02 -3.61
N THR A 160 11.72 11.69 -4.27
CA THR A 160 11.69 11.50 -5.74
C THR A 160 11.72 12.81 -6.50
N LEU A 161 11.43 13.95 -5.84
CA LEU A 161 11.22 15.19 -6.54
C LEU A 161 12.54 15.87 -6.94
N LEU A 162 12.50 16.57 -8.09
CA LEU A 162 13.49 17.59 -8.47
C LEU A 162 12.73 18.88 -8.77
N ILE A 163 12.97 19.92 -7.98
CA ILE A 163 12.14 21.14 -7.95
C ILE A 163 13.00 22.35 -8.31
N PRO A 164 12.62 23.18 -9.29
CA PRO A 164 13.37 24.40 -9.59
C PRO A 164 13.27 25.37 -8.40
N LYS A 165 14.40 25.96 -7.99
CA LYS A 165 14.49 26.85 -6.82
C LYS A 165 13.47 27.99 -6.85
N ILE A 166 13.16 28.50 -8.04
CA ILE A 166 12.16 29.57 -8.24
C ILE A 166 10.75 29.17 -7.77
N ALA A 167 10.42 27.88 -7.69
CA ALA A 167 9.15 27.42 -7.15
C ALA A 167 8.94 27.85 -5.70
N PHE A 168 10.00 27.82 -4.87
CA PHE A 168 9.93 28.28 -3.47
C PHE A 168 9.81 29.80 -3.35
N GLN A 169 10.32 30.54 -4.34
CA GLN A 169 10.19 32.00 -4.38
C GLN A 169 8.77 32.43 -4.74
N GLU A 170 8.15 31.74 -5.71
CA GLU A 170 6.80 32.06 -6.20
C GLU A 170 5.69 31.46 -5.33
N CYS A 171 5.90 30.27 -4.76
CA CYS A 171 4.87 29.53 -4.02
C CYS A 171 5.04 29.56 -2.49
N GLY A 172 6.17 30.09 -2.01
CA GLY A 172 6.55 30.10 -0.59
C GLY A 172 7.24 28.83 -0.11
N LEU A 173 7.63 28.83 1.17
CA LEU A 173 8.39 27.77 1.85
C LEU A 173 7.49 26.69 2.47
N PHE A 174 8.09 25.67 3.09
CA PHE A 174 7.33 24.64 3.81
C PHE A 174 6.66 25.28 5.03
N ASN A 175 5.40 24.90 5.30
CA ASN A 175 4.69 25.38 6.47
C ASN A 175 5.21 24.65 7.72
N GLU A 176 5.99 25.35 8.55
CA GLU A 176 6.61 24.79 9.76
C GLU A 176 5.61 24.41 10.87
N GLN A 177 4.34 24.84 10.73
CA GLN A 177 3.27 24.42 11.64
C GLN A 177 2.73 23.02 11.34
N LEU A 178 2.99 22.48 10.14
CA LEU A 178 2.61 21.11 9.77
C LEU A 178 3.73 20.16 10.17
N ARG A 179 3.42 19.15 10.99
CA ARG A 179 4.41 18.21 11.53
C ARG A 179 4.62 17.00 10.64
N THR A 180 3.59 16.58 9.90
CA THR A 180 3.57 15.32 9.18
C THR A 180 3.12 15.44 7.73
N THR A 181 2.44 16.52 7.37
CA THR A 181 1.91 16.73 6.00
C THR A 181 2.46 17.98 5.29
N GLN A 182 3.59 18.50 5.76
CA GLN A 182 4.25 19.70 5.23
C GLN A 182 4.60 19.57 3.74
N ASP A 183 4.92 18.36 3.30
CA ASP A 183 5.34 18.03 1.95
C ASP A 183 4.16 18.08 0.98
N TYR A 184 3.05 17.43 1.31
CA TYR A 184 1.83 17.46 0.50
C TYR A 184 1.25 18.87 0.36
N ASP A 185 1.26 19.67 1.42
CA ASP A 185 0.90 21.10 1.35
C ASP A 185 1.75 21.83 0.30
N MET A 186 3.08 21.65 0.34
CA MET A 186 4.00 22.25 -0.61
C MET A 186 3.72 21.78 -2.04
N TRP A 187 3.60 20.47 -2.27
CA TRP A 187 3.39 19.91 -3.60
C TRP A 187 2.09 20.41 -4.22
N PHE A 188 1.00 20.49 -3.44
CA PHE A 188 -0.27 21.00 -3.91
C PHE A 188 -0.23 22.49 -4.26
N ARG A 189 0.52 23.31 -3.50
CA ARG A 189 0.74 24.73 -3.81
C ARG A 189 1.58 24.91 -5.08
N ILE A 190 2.72 24.22 -5.17
CA ILE A 190 3.62 24.31 -6.34
C ILE A 190 2.89 23.84 -7.60
N ALA A 191 2.10 22.76 -7.52
CA ALA A 191 1.40 22.19 -8.67
C ALA A 191 0.32 23.10 -9.27
N LYS A 192 -0.06 24.17 -8.57
CA LYS A 192 -0.96 25.20 -9.12
C LYS A 192 -0.27 26.08 -10.17
N VAL A 193 1.06 26.21 -10.10
CA VAL A 193 1.85 27.17 -10.91
C VAL A 193 2.91 26.47 -11.76
N PHE A 194 3.46 25.35 -11.28
CA PHE A 194 4.54 24.61 -11.94
C PHE A 194 4.04 23.24 -12.41
N PRO A 195 4.38 22.81 -13.63
CA PRO A 195 3.93 21.52 -14.13
C PRO A 195 4.73 20.38 -13.48
N PHE A 196 4.01 19.44 -12.87
CA PHE A 196 4.58 18.19 -12.39
C PHE A 196 4.63 17.16 -13.52
N VAL A 197 5.80 16.60 -13.78
CA VAL A 197 6.04 15.64 -14.86
C VAL A 197 6.64 14.36 -14.28
N HIS A 198 6.05 13.22 -14.66
CA HIS A 198 6.53 11.91 -14.24
C HIS A 198 7.80 11.53 -14.99
N CYS A 199 8.86 11.23 -14.27
CA CYS A 199 10.04 10.53 -14.72
C CYS A 199 9.84 9.05 -14.35
N SER A 200 9.47 8.21 -15.31
CA SER A 200 9.09 6.79 -15.10
C SER A 200 10.30 5.88 -14.82
N GLU A 201 11.15 6.31 -13.91
CA GLU A 201 12.35 5.63 -13.44
C GLU A 201 12.30 5.55 -11.92
N HIS A 202 12.74 4.42 -11.38
CA HIS A 202 12.90 4.24 -9.94
C HIS A 202 14.30 4.67 -9.53
N LEU A 203 14.41 5.82 -8.88
CA LEU A 203 15.70 6.47 -8.59
C LEU A 203 15.97 6.68 -7.10
N VAL A 204 15.06 6.22 -6.24
CA VAL A 204 15.09 6.40 -4.79
C VAL A 204 14.61 5.14 -4.10
N LYS A 205 15.43 4.59 -3.21
CA LYS A 205 15.04 3.50 -2.30
C LYS A 205 14.64 4.12 -0.96
N ALA A 206 13.35 4.04 -0.63
CA ALA A 206 12.80 4.52 0.63
C ALA A 206 12.89 3.43 1.70
N ARG A 207 13.36 3.76 2.89
CA ARG A 207 13.47 2.79 3.98
C ARG A 207 12.18 2.77 4.79
N SER A 208 11.74 1.59 5.21
CA SER A 208 10.64 1.41 6.14
C SER A 208 11.17 0.83 7.46
N HIS A 209 10.92 1.54 8.57
CA HIS A 209 11.36 1.13 9.90
C HIS A 209 10.45 1.66 11.00
N ILE A 210 10.45 1.00 12.16
CA ILE A 210 9.54 1.33 13.28
C ILE A 210 9.74 2.73 13.85
N GLU A 211 10.95 3.28 13.72
CA GLU A 211 11.27 4.61 14.24
C GLU A 211 10.75 5.77 13.39
N GLN A 212 10.12 5.51 12.23
CA GLN A 212 9.58 6.55 11.35
C GLN A 212 8.50 7.39 12.02
N ASP A 213 8.57 8.70 11.80
CA ASP A 213 7.68 9.68 12.41
C ASP A 213 6.20 9.44 12.05
N SER A 214 5.93 9.01 10.82
CA SER A 214 4.58 8.64 10.35
C SER A 214 3.96 7.48 11.13
N LEU A 215 4.78 6.56 11.67
CA LEU A 215 4.34 5.44 12.50
C LEU A 215 4.21 5.82 13.98
N LYS A 216 5.05 6.73 14.47
CA LYS A 216 5.02 7.19 15.87
C LYS A 216 3.90 8.20 16.15
N LYS A 217 3.51 9.01 15.16
CA LYS A 217 2.58 10.14 15.31
C LYS A 217 1.21 9.89 14.66
N LYS A 218 0.72 8.66 14.64
CA LYS A 218 -0.48 8.24 13.86
C LYS A 218 -1.70 9.15 14.05
N ASP A 219 -2.00 9.56 15.28
CA ASP A 219 -3.16 10.41 15.55
C ASP A 219 -2.98 11.81 14.94
N ILE A 220 -1.79 12.41 15.09
CA ILE A 220 -1.45 13.71 14.49
C ILE A 220 -1.48 13.62 12.96
N VAL A 221 -0.94 12.54 12.38
CA VAL A 221 -0.95 12.29 10.94
C VAL A 221 -2.38 12.26 10.41
N LEU A 222 -3.27 11.53 11.10
CA LEU A 222 -4.66 11.39 10.68
C LEU A 222 -5.41 12.73 10.71
N ASP A 223 -5.21 13.52 11.77
CA ASP A 223 -5.86 14.82 11.93
C ASP A 223 -5.33 15.85 10.93
N GLU A 224 -4.01 15.96 10.76
CA GLU A 224 -3.40 16.84 9.76
C GLU A 224 -3.83 16.45 8.34
N CYS A 225 -3.80 15.16 7.99
CA CYS A 225 -4.27 14.69 6.67
C CYS A 225 -5.75 15.05 6.43
N ASN A 226 -6.60 14.90 7.45
CA ASN A 226 -8.02 15.27 7.32
C ASN A 226 -8.21 16.75 7.06
N GLN A 227 -7.47 17.62 7.75
CA GLN A 227 -7.51 19.06 7.54
C GLN A 227 -6.96 19.43 6.15
N LEU A 228 -5.82 18.87 5.78
CA LEU A 228 -5.14 19.11 4.51
C LEU A 228 -6.03 18.71 3.32
N LEU A 229 -6.53 17.48 3.31
CA LEU A 229 -7.37 16.97 2.23
C LEU A 229 -8.71 17.72 2.15
N SER A 230 -9.29 18.13 3.30
CA SER A 230 -10.46 19.02 3.32
C SER A 230 -10.18 20.36 2.64
N ASN A 231 -8.98 20.91 2.83
CA ASN A 231 -8.57 22.15 2.20
C ASN A 231 -8.26 21.97 0.72
N PHE A 232 -7.67 20.85 0.32
CA PHE A 232 -7.39 20.54 -1.08
C PHE A 232 -8.69 20.47 -1.90
N VAL A 233 -9.69 19.72 -1.43
CA VAL A 233 -10.97 19.60 -2.18
C VAL A 233 -11.68 20.94 -2.33
N LYS A 234 -11.59 21.84 -1.33
CA LYS A 234 -12.15 23.20 -1.42
C LYS A 234 -11.40 24.09 -2.42
N GLN A 235 -10.12 23.81 -2.66
CA GLN A 235 -9.24 24.61 -3.52
C GLN A 235 -9.09 24.07 -4.94
N LEU A 236 -9.56 22.85 -5.21
CA LEU A 236 -9.66 22.32 -6.57
C LEU A 236 -10.77 23.07 -7.31
N SER A 237 -10.44 23.61 -8.48
CA SER A 237 -11.44 24.21 -9.36
C SER A 237 -12.36 23.15 -9.95
N LEU A 238 -13.57 23.55 -10.35
CA LEU A 238 -14.51 22.65 -11.02
C LEU A 238 -13.90 22.06 -12.30
N THR A 239 -13.13 22.86 -13.04
CA THR A 239 -12.42 22.42 -14.24
C THR A 239 -11.37 21.36 -13.92
N GLU A 240 -10.59 21.54 -12.84
CA GLU A 240 -9.60 20.55 -12.39
C GLU A 240 -10.25 19.20 -12.09
N ILE A 241 -11.40 19.23 -11.42
CA ILE A 241 -12.14 18.01 -11.10
C ILE A 241 -12.67 17.37 -12.38
N GLN A 242 -13.41 18.12 -13.20
CA GLN A 242 -14.04 17.58 -14.41
C GLN A 242 -13.06 16.95 -15.37
N GLN A 243 -11.92 17.61 -15.63
CA GLN A 243 -10.93 17.11 -16.58
C GLN A 243 -10.07 15.97 -15.98
N ALA A 244 -9.89 15.92 -14.66
CA ALA A 244 -9.17 14.82 -14.03
C ALA A 244 -10.03 13.57 -13.85
N SER A 245 -11.30 13.72 -13.48
CA SER A 245 -12.24 12.62 -13.30
C SER A 245 -12.98 12.22 -14.58
N MET A 246 -12.88 13.03 -15.64
CA MET A 246 -13.58 12.86 -16.92
C MET A 246 -15.11 12.70 -16.75
N CYS A 247 -15.67 13.40 -15.76
CA CYS A 247 -17.11 13.42 -15.46
C CYS A 247 -17.54 14.77 -14.88
N SER A 248 -18.81 14.93 -14.52
CA SER A 248 -19.29 16.14 -13.84
C SER A 248 -18.58 16.37 -12.50
N SER A 249 -18.48 17.63 -12.10
CA SER A 249 -17.85 18.01 -10.83
C SER A 249 -18.51 17.34 -9.63
N GLY A 250 -19.85 17.21 -9.66
CA GLY A 250 -20.61 16.50 -8.63
C GLY A 250 -20.15 15.03 -8.48
N LEU A 251 -20.00 14.31 -9.59
CA LEU A 251 -19.52 12.92 -9.56
C LEU A 251 -18.04 12.83 -9.17
N GLY A 252 -17.17 13.71 -9.69
CA GLY A 252 -15.75 13.75 -9.31
C GLY A 252 -15.54 13.99 -7.82
N TYR A 253 -16.29 14.91 -7.21
CA TYR A 253 -16.27 15.11 -5.76
C TYR A 253 -16.78 13.90 -4.97
N ALA A 254 -17.76 13.15 -5.49
CA ALA A 254 -18.22 11.91 -4.86
C ALA A 254 -17.14 10.82 -4.90
N GLN A 255 -16.40 10.71 -6.00
CA GLN A 255 -15.26 9.78 -6.13
C GLN A 255 -14.14 10.14 -5.13
N LEU A 256 -13.80 11.43 -5.00
CA LEU A 256 -12.85 11.91 -3.98
C LEU A 256 -13.34 11.59 -2.56
N ALA A 257 -14.63 11.80 -2.27
CA ALA A 257 -15.22 11.47 -0.97
C ALA A 257 -15.07 9.98 -0.65
N SER A 258 -15.35 9.10 -1.63
CA SER A 258 -15.22 7.67 -1.49
C SER A 258 -13.77 7.24 -1.24
N SER A 259 -12.81 7.79 -2.00
CA SER A 259 -11.38 7.51 -1.79
C SER A 259 -10.92 7.91 -0.39
N MET A 260 -11.29 9.12 0.06
CA MET A 260 -10.94 9.60 1.39
C MET A 260 -11.51 8.73 2.51
N TRP A 261 -12.77 8.32 2.39
CA TRP A 261 -13.37 7.40 3.37
C TRP A 261 -12.71 6.02 3.37
N TYR A 262 -12.34 5.50 2.20
CA TYR A 262 -11.60 4.24 2.10
C TYR A 262 -10.26 4.32 2.84
N ARG A 263 -9.54 5.43 2.67
CA ARG A 263 -8.25 5.69 3.30
C ARG A 263 -8.34 6.18 4.76
N GLY A 264 -9.53 6.25 5.35
CA GLY A 264 -9.74 6.63 6.75
C GLY A 264 -9.90 8.13 7.05
N PHE A 265 -9.89 9.00 6.02
CA PHE A 265 -10.01 10.45 6.16
C PHE A 265 -11.47 10.91 6.18
N PHE A 266 -12.19 10.58 7.26
CA PHE A 266 -13.64 10.80 7.38
C PHE A 266 -14.08 12.27 7.29
N PRO A 267 -13.52 13.20 8.10
CA PRO A 267 -13.74 14.63 7.93
C PRO A 267 -13.52 15.14 6.50
N ALA A 268 -12.42 14.76 5.85
CA ALA A 268 -12.13 15.19 4.48
C ALA A 268 -13.18 14.66 3.48
N GLY A 269 -13.53 13.38 3.59
CA GLY A 269 -14.57 12.80 2.75
C GLY A 269 -15.94 13.45 2.94
N ARG A 270 -16.30 13.91 4.15
CA ARG A 270 -17.54 14.70 4.37
C ARG A 270 -17.50 16.03 3.64
N THR A 271 -16.36 16.73 3.70
CA THR A 271 -16.17 17.99 2.97
C THR A 271 -16.38 17.75 1.46
N SER A 272 -15.75 16.71 0.90
CA SER A 272 -15.91 16.36 -0.51
C SER A 272 -17.34 15.93 -0.85
N ALA A 273 -18.01 15.19 0.02
CA ALA A 273 -19.42 14.80 -0.16
C ALA A 273 -20.36 16.01 -0.20
N TYR A 274 -20.14 17.01 0.67
CA TYR A 274 -20.89 18.26 0.62
C TYR A 274 -20.66 19.01 -0.69
N LEU A 275 -19.41 19.11 -1.14
CA LEU A 275 -19.06 19.73 -2.41
C LEU A 275 -19.66 18.98 -3.61
N SER A 276 -19.78 17.66 -3.53
CA SER A 276 -20.49 16.85 -4.53
C SER A 276 -21.95 17.31 -4.66
N LEU A 277 -22.70 17.37 -3.55
CA LEU A 277 -24.12 17.72 -3.55
C LEU A 277 -24.40 19.11 -4.15
N ILE A 278 -23.60 20.12 -3.79
CA ILE A 278 -23.80 21.49 -4.30
C ILE A 278 -23.42 21.63 -5.79
N ASN A 279 -22.56 20.73 -6.31
CA ASN A 279 -22.08 20.77 -7.69
C ASN A 279 -22.78 19.74 -8.60
N SER A 280 -23.84 19.06 -8.12
CA SER A 280 -24.60 18.09 -8.91
C SER A 280 -25.73 18.71 -9.75
N PHE A 281 -26.15 19.95 -9.50
CA PHE A 281 -27.36 20.52 -10.11
C PHE A 281 -27.34 20.66 -11.65
N GLN A 282 -26.15 20.78 -12.25
CA GLN A 282 -25.99 20.93 -13.70
C GLN A 282 -25.54 19.63 -14.39
N ALA A 283 -25.41 18.53 -13.65
CA ALA A 283 -24.91 17.26 -14.18
C ALA A 283 -26.02 16.42 -14.85
N PRO A 284 -25.69 15.50 -15.77
CA PRO A 284 -26.64 14.53 -16.30
C PRO A 284 -27.28 13.72 -15.17
N LEU A 285 -28.58 13.42 -15.26
CA LEU A 285 -29.32 12.69 -14.22
C LEU A 285 -28.65 11.37 -13.81
N LYS A 286 -28.06 10.65 -14.77
CA LYS A 286 -27.29 9.42 -14.52
C LYS A 286 -26.12 9.65 -13.56
N GLU A 287 -25.36 10.72 -13.75
CA GLU A 287 -24.23 11.05 -12.89
C GLU A 287 -24.66 11.55 -11.51
N ILE A 288 -25.77 12.29 -11.43
CA ILE A 288 -26.36 12.68 -10.14
C ILE A 288 -26.74 11.43 -9.34
N MET A 289 -27.44 10.48 -9.96
CA MET A 289 -27.83 9.23 -9.32
C MET A 289 -26.61 8.43 -8.87
N LEU A 290 -25.57 8.35 -9.71
CA LEU A 290 -24.33 7.65 -9.38
C LEU A 290 -23.57 8.33 -8.22
N ALA A 291 -23.46 9.66 -8.23
CA ALA A 291 -22.85 10.41 -7.13
C ALA A 291 -23.59 10.15 -5.82
N GLN A 292 -24.92 10.25 -5.80
CA GLN A 292 -25.74 9.95 -4.62
C GLN A 292 -25.53 8.52 -4.13
N CYS A 293 -25.42 7.57 -5.05
CA CYS A 293 -25.15 6.18 -4.74
C CYS A 293 -23.78 5.96 -4.08
N ILE A 294 -22.73 6.57 -4.60
CA ILE A 294 -21.39 6.55 -4.01
C ILE A 294 -21.42 7.14 -2.60
N LEU A 295 -22.07 8.30 -2.44
CA LEU A 295 -22.18 8.99 -1.16
C LEU A 295 -22.98 8.19 -0.13
N MET A 296 -24.14 7.65 -0.51
CA MET A 296 -24.96 6.82 0.37
C MET A 296 -24.22 5.56 0.80
N LYS A 297 -23.52 4.88 -0.13
CA LYS A 297 -22.71 3.70 0.19
C LYS A 297 -21.62 4.05 1.20
N GLY A 298 -20.88 5.13 0.95
CA GLY A 298 -19.83 5.60 1.85
C GLY A 298 -20.37 6.00 3.22
N PHE A 299 -21.50 6.72 3.26
CA PHE A 299 -22.15 7.16 4.48
C PHE A 299 -22.65 5.98 5.32
N LEU A 300 -23.39 5.05 4.71
CA LEU A 300 -23.97 3.92 5.43
C LEU A 300 -22.88 2.96 5.92
N LEU A 301 -21.83 2.73 5.12
CA LEU A 301 -20.69 1.92 5.55
C LEU A 301 -19.95 2.54 6.75
N HIS A 302 -19.75 3.86 6.76
CA HIS A 302 -18.84 4.50 7.71
C HIS A 302 -19.48 5.15 8.92
N TYR A 303 -20.71 5.65 8.79
CA TYR A 303 -21.41 6.33 9.89
C TYR A 303 -22.52 5.48 10.49
N MET A 304 -23.02 4.48 9.77
CA MET A 304 -24.02 3.56 10.31
C MET A 304 -23.39 2.21 10.66
N VAL A 305 -22.73 1.56 9.70
CA VAL A 305 -22.21 0.21 9.90
C VAL A 305 -20.98 0.19 10.81
N LYS A 306 -19.96 1.03 10.57
CA LYS A 306 -18.72 1.03 11.38
C LYS A 306 -18.90 1.45 12.86
N PRO A 307 -19.71 2.47 13.22
CA PRO A 307 -19.88 2.87 14.63
C PRO A 307 -20.82 1.94 15.38
N MET A 308 -21.90 1.50 14.73
CA MET A 308 -22.85 0.55 15.32
C MET A 308 -22.41 -0.93 15.19
N ARG A 309 -21.35 -1.23 14.41
CA ARG A 309 -20.08 -1.73 14.96
C ARG A 309 -20.27 -2.68 16.11
N LYS A 310 -20.25 -2.14 17.32
CA LYS A 310 -20.26 -2.88 18.59
C LYS A 310 -21.66 -3.14 19.16
N LEU A 311 -22.71 -2.48 18.65
CA LEU A 311 -24.09 -2.55 19.13
C LEU A 311 -24.96 -3.59 18.41
N PHE A 312 -24.62 -3.91 17.15
CA PHE A 312 -25.34 -4.92 16.38
C PHE A 312 -24.78 -6.32 16.61
N SER A 313 -25.68 -7.30 16.75
CA SER A 313 -25.29 -8.72 16.66
C SER A 313 -24.67 -9.00 15.27
N PRO A 314 -23.80 -10.02 15.13
CA PRO A 314 -23.21 -10.39 13.84
C PRO A 314 -24.25 -10.59 12.73
N TYR A 315 -25.42 -11.13 13.08
CA TYR A 315 -26.56 -11.32 12.19
C TYR A 315 -27.15 -10.00 11.65
N SER A 316 -27.35 -9.01 12.52
CA SER A 316 -27.88 -7.70 12.12
C SER A 316 -26.89 -6.94 11.22
N ARG A 317 -25.58 -7.09 11.45
CA ARG A 317 -24.54 -6.53 10.58
C ARG A 317 -24.57 -7.15 9.18
N ARG A 318 -24.85 -8.45 9.07
CA ARG A 318 -24.98 -9.19 7.81
C ARG A 318 -26.15 -8.68 6.97
N ASN A 319 -27.31 -8.44 7.59
CA ASN A 319 -28.49 -7.90 6.89
C ASN A 319 -28.27 -6.46 6.39
N ILE A 320 -27.63 -5.60 7.19
CA ILE A 320 -27.29 -4.24 6.76
C ILE A 320 -26.27 -4.26 5.62
N LYS A 321 -25.25 -5.14 5.70
CA LYS A 321 -24.26 -5.33 4.64
C LYS A 321 -24.93 -5.86 3.36
N GLN A 322 -25.78 -6.89 3.44
CA GLN A 322 -26.53 -7.42 2.28
C GLN A 322 -27.47 -6.38 1.65
N PHE A 323 -28.16 -5.58 2.46
CA PHE A 323 -28.97 -4.46 1.99
C PHE A 323 -28.12 -3.43 1.23
N LEU A 324 -26.95 -3.06 1.75
CA LEU A 324 -26.00 -2.17 1.08
C LEU A 324 -25.45 -2.76 -0.22
N THR A 325 -25.16 -4.06 -0.25
CA THR A 325 -24.67 -4.74 -1.46
C THR A 325 -25.75 -4.81 -2.52
N ARG A 326 -27.01 -5.06 -2.15
CA ARG A 326 -28.18 -5.02 -3.07
C ARG A 326 -28.45 -3.60 -3.58
N PHE A 327 -28.21 -2.57 -2.79
CA PHE A 327 -28.26 -1.19 -3.28
C PHE A 327 -27.13 -0.91 -4.28
N SER A 328 -25.95 -1.51 -4.08
CA SER A 328 -24.76 -1.33 -4.95
C SER A 328 -24.88 -1.94 -6.36
N SER A 329 -25.75 -2.93 -6.58
CA SER A 329 -25.98 -3.50 -7.92
C SER A 329 -26.74 -2.54 -8.84
N PHE A 330 -27.57 -1.65 -8.27
CA PHE A 330 -28.28 -0.61 -9.01
C PHE A 330 -27.34 0.52 -9.50
N THR A 331 -26.26 0.78 -8.75
CA THR A 331 -25.30 1.87 -9.00
C THR A 331 -24.20 1.43 -9.97
N LYS A 332 -23.80 0.16 -9.92
CA LYS A 332 -22.83 -0.47 -10.84
C LYS A 332 -23.28 -0.51 -12.30
N ASN A 333 -24.59 -0.44 -12.57
CA ASN A 333 -25.10 -0.40 -13.94
C ASN A 333 -24.90 0.96 -14.64
N VAL A 334 -24.57 2.03 -13.90
CA VAL A 334 -24.35 3.39 -14.45
C VAL A 334 -22.85 3.69 -14.66
N ASP A 335 -21.96 3.19 -13.79
CA ASP A 335 -20.50 3.24 -14.00
C ASP A 335 -20.05 2.54 -15.30
N ARG A 336 -20.82 1.55 -15.77
CA ARG A 336 -20.54 0.76 -16.98
C ARG A 336 -20.67 1.53 -18.30
N SER A 337 -21.29 2.72 -18.34
CA SER A 337 -21.45 3.47 -19.59
C SER A 337 -20.23 4.32 -20.00
N TYR A 338 -19.19 4.38 -19.17
CA TYR A 338 -17.98 5.18 -19.43
C TYR A 338 -16.67 4.37 -19.39
N ALA A 339 -16.74 3.05 -19.14
CA ALA A 339 -15.59 2.18 -19.19
C ALA A 339 -15.32 1.69 -20.63
N THR A 340 -14.06 1.70 -21.05
CA THR A 340 -13.61 1.00 -22.26
C THR A 340 -13.89 -0.51 -22.14
N PRO A 341 -14.01 -1.27 -23.25
CA PRO A 341 -14.70 -2.56 -23.29
C PRO A 341 -14.11 -3.74 -22.50
N ALA A 342 -13.13 -3.53 -21.61
CA ALA A 342 -12.30 -4.60 -21.05
C ALA A 342 -12.60 -5.02 -19.60
N GLN A 343 -13.63 -4.51 -18.92
CA GLN A 343 -13.83 -4.78 -17.47
C GLN A 343 -15.29 -5.05 -17.09
N ASN A 344 -15.89 -6.09 -17.68
CA ASN A 344 -17.24 -6.56 -17.33
C ASN A 344 -17.20 -7.91 -16.62
N ALA A 345 -16.98 -7.92 -15.31
CA ALA A 345 -17.39 -9.04 -14.44
C ALA A 345 -17.92 -8.51 -13.10
N SER A 346 -19.22 -8.63 -12.86
CA SER A 346 -19.86 -8.31 -11.57
C SER A 346 -19.85 -9.54 -10.65
N ILE A 347 -19.67 -9.32 -9.34
CA ILE A 347 -19.69 -10.35 -8.26
C ILE A 347 -20.94 -11.26 -8.31
N ASP A 348 -22.06 -10.80 -8.86
CA ASP A 348 -23.26 -11.63 -9.03
C ASP A 348 -23.10 -12.74 -10.09
N HIS A 349 -22.21 -12.61 -11.09
CA HIS A 349 -21.88 -13.67 -12.04
C HIS A 349 -21.00 -14.78 -11.44
N LEU A 350 -20.28 -14.49 -10.34
CA LEU A 350 -19.42 -15.48 -9.67
C LEU A 350 -20.21 -16.55 -8.91
N LYS A 351 -21.51 -16.33 -8.70
CA LYS A 351 -22.37 -17.20 -7.88
C LYS A 351 -22.70 -18.53 -8.55
N GLU A 352 -22.76 -18.55 -9.88
CA GLU A 352 -23.11 -19.73 -10.68
C GLU A 352 -21.86 -20.41 -11.28
N MET A 353 -20.69 -19.79 -11.11
CA MET A 353 -19.42 -20.31 -11.61
C MET A 353 -18.89 -21.43 -10.73
N ASN A 354 -18.25 -22.41 -11.34
CA ASN A 354 -17.47 -23.40 -10.59
C ASN A 354 -16.27 -22.71 -9.89
N LEU A 355 -15.67 -23.40 -8.93
CA LEU A 355 -14.62 -22.82 -8.06
C LEU A 355 -13.42 -22.27 -8.85
N ALA A 356 -12.99 -22.97 -9.91
CA ALA A 356 -11.85 -22.57 -10.73
C ALA A 356 -12.14 -21.30 -11.53
N ASP A 357 -13.31 -21.24 -12.18
CA ASP A 357 -13.73 -20.07 -12.96
C ASP A 357 -13.96 -18.85 -12.06
N LYS A 358 -14.49 -19.08 -10.85
CA LYS A 358 -14.71 -18.04 -9.84
C LYS A 358 -13.41 -17.36 -9.43
N PHE A 359 -12.38 -18.13 -9.04
CA PHE A 359 -11.10 -17.55 -8.63
C PHE A 359 -10.26 -17.03 -9.80
N SER A 360 -10.37 -17.64 -10.99
CA SER A 360 -9.73 -17.11 -12.22
C SER A 360 -10.28 -15.74 -12.57
N THR A 361 -11.61 -15.58 -12.53
CA THR A 361 -12.27 -14.29 -12.77
C THR A 361 -11.84 -13.23 -11.74
N VAL A 362 -11.67 -13.62 -10.47
CA VAL A 362 -11.22 -12.72 -9.40
C VAL A 362 -9.79 -12.23 -9.64
N TYR A 363 -8.90 -13.15 -10.06
CA TYR A 363 -7.51 -12.84 -10.36
C TYR A 363 -7.34 -11.98 -11.63
N GLU A 364 -8.06 -12.31 -12.70
CA GLU A 364 -8.00 -11.61 -13.99
C GLU A 364 -8.49 -10.16 -13.85
N ASN A 365 -9.62 -9.98 -13.15
CA ASN A 365 -10.24 -8.67 -12.95
C ASN A 365 -9.72 -7.91 -11.72
N ASN A 366 -8.71 -8.45 -11.01
CA ASN A 366 -8.14 -7.89 -9.78
C ASN A 366 -9.22 -7.48 -8.76
N LEU A 367 -10.22 -8.33 -8.53
CA LEU A 367 -11.37 -7.99 -7.70
C LEU A 367 -11.01 -7.83 -6.20
N PHE A 368 -9.85 -8.34 -5.79
CA PHE A 368 -9.29 -8.10 -4.47
C PHE A 368 -8.66 -6.71 -4.30
N GLY A 369 -8.53 -5.93 -5.39
CA GLY A 369 -8.18 -4.51 -5.33
C GLY A 369 -6.75 -4.21 -4.90
N GLY A 370 -5.86 -5.20 -4.87
CA GLY A 370 -4.47 -4.99 -4.49
C GLY A 370 -3.70 -4.25 -5.59
N ASN A 371 -2.90 -3.26 -5.17
CA ASN A 371 -2.07 -2.46 -6.07
C ASN A 371 -0.76 -3.17 -6.48
N ILE A 372 -0.26 -4.07 -5.63
CA ILE A 372 1.04 -4.75 -5.80
C ILE A 372 0.88 -6.28 -5.89
N SER A 373 0.13 -6.87 -4.95
CA SER A 373 -0.31 -8.27 -5.03
C SER A 373 -1.73 -8.36 -5.55
N ARG A 374 -1.98 -9.27 -6.50
CA ARG A 374 -3.35 -9.56 -6.96
C ARG A 374 -4.12 -10.46 -5.99
N SER A 375 -3.45 -10.97 -4.95
CA SER A 375 -4.04 -11.75 -3.86
C SER A 375 -4.62 -10.88 -2.73
N GLY A 376 -4.71 -9.56 -2.91
CA GLY A 376 -5.38 -8.62 -2.00
C GLY A 376 -4.47 -7.99 -0.93
N GLU A 377 -5.03 -7.04 -0.18
CA GLU A 377 -4.29 -6.23 0.82
C GLU A 377 -3.67 -7.05 1.96
N GLY A 378 -4.32 -8.15 2.37
CA GLY A 378 -3.77 -9.07 3.37
C GLY A 378 -2.51 -9.83 2.93
N SER A 379 -2.11 -9.71 1.66
CA SER A 379 -0.86 -10.24 1.10
C SER A 379 0.25 -9.18 0.98
N ASP A 380 0.00 -7.94 1.44
CA ASP A 380 1.01 -6.88 1.48
C ASP A 380 2.11 -7.19 2.52
N LEU A 381 3.31 -6.66 2.28
CA LEU A 381 4.47 -6.87 3.15
C LEU A 381 4.28 -6.30 4.56
N VAL A 382 3.54 -5.21 4.69
CA VAL A 382 3.20 -4.63 6.00
C VAL A 382 2.33 -5.61 6.79
N GLN A 383 1.30 -6.18 6.17
CA GLN A 383 0.40 -7.13 6.84
C GLN A 383 1.08 -8.47 7.14
N THR A 384 2.06 -8.86 6.33
CA THR A 384 2.74 -10.16 6.47
C THR A 384 4.04 -10.08 7.27
N ALA A 385 4.43 -8.91 7.80
CA ALA A 385 5.70 -8.71 8.49
C ALA A 385 5.91 -9.71 9.65
N THR A 386 4.92 -9.85 10.53
CA THR A 386 4.98 -10.76 11.68
C THR A 386 5.20 -12.21 11.26
N ILE A 387 4.42 -12.68 10.27
CA ILE A 387 4.47 -14.08 9.85
C ILE A 387 5.71 -14.41 9.01
N ARG A 388 6.24 -13.42 8.26
CA ARG A 388 7.51 -13.57 7.54
C ARG A 388 8.70 -13.81 8.47
N GLU A 389 8.65 -13.25 9.68
CA GLU A 389 9.67 -13.50 10.71
C GLU A 389 9.44 -14.83 11.44
N ALA A 390 8.17 -15.18 11.70
CA ALA A 390 7.81 -16.34 12.49
C ALA A 390 7.92 -17.67 11.73
N ILE A 391 7.53 -17.71 10.45
CA ILE A 391 7.48 -18.95 9.64
C ILE A 391 8.84 -19.65 9.57
N PRO A 392 9.97 -18.97 9.21
CA PRO A 392 11.28 -19.63 9.18
C PRO A 392 11.68 -20.27 10.52
N LYS A 393 11.39 -19.58 11.63
CA LYS A 393 11.70 -20.08 12.98
C LYS A 393 10.89 -21.35 13.28
N LEU A 394 9.61 -21.36 12.88
CA LEU A 394 8.74 -22.53 13.02
C LEU A 394 9.24 -23.70 12.18
N LEU A 395 9.65 -23.48 10.92
CA LEU A 395 10.17 -24.55 10.07
C LEU A 395 11.40 -25.23 10.69
N VAL A 396 12.31 -24.45 11.28
CA VAL A 396 13.49 -24.97 11.99
C VAL A 396 13.08 -25.72 13.26
N GLU A 397 12.22 -25.12 14.09
CA GLU A 397 11.77 -25.68 15.37
C GLU A 397 11.11 -27.07 15.19
N PHE A 398 10.28 -27.22 14.15
CA PHE A 398 9.56 -28.46 13.87
C PHE A 398 10.30 -29.40 12.91
N ASN A 399 11.54 -29.05 12.53
CA ASN A 399 12.40 -29.80 11.61
C ASN A 399 11.69 -30.13 10.28
N ILE A 400 11.05 -29.13 9.67
CA ILE A 400 10.31 -29.25 8.42
C ILE A 400 11.27 -29.13 7.24
N SER A 401 11.25 -30.13 6.36
CA SER A 401 12.07 -30.22 5.15
C SER A 401 11.27 -30.06 3.85
N SER A 402 9.94 -30.25 3.91
CA SER A 402 9.04 -30.05 2.78
C SER A 402 7.77 -29.29 3.18
N MET A 403 7.40 -28.28 2.40
CA MET A 403 6.20 -27.47 2.62
C MET A 403 5.34 -27.38 1.36
N LEU A 404 4.05 -27.65 1.51
CA LEU A 404 3.00 -27.38 0.53
C LEU A 404 2.27 -26.09 0.90
N ASP A 405 2.28 -25.10 0.02
CA ASP A 405 1.56 -23.83 0.18
C ASP A 405 0.28 -23.83 -0.66
N ALA A 406 -0.89 -23.88 0.00
CA ALA A 406 -2.18 -24.24 -0.58
C ALA A 406 -3.32 -23.36 -0.02
N PRO A 407 -3.71 -22.25 -0.68
CA PRO A 407 -3.23 -21.77 -1.97
C PRO A 407 -2.01 -20.84 -1.86
N CYS A 408 -1.11 -20.90 -2.85
CA CYS A 408 0.11 -20.08 -2.87
C CYS A 408 -0.08 -18.64 -3.39
N GLY A 409 -1.22 -18.35 -4.04
CA GLY A 409 -1.48 -17.04 -4.62
C GLY A 409 -0.42 -16.62 -5.65
N ASP A 410 -0.16 -15.32 -5.76
CA ASP A 410 0.88 -14.76 -6.64
C ASP A 410 2.31 -14.87 -6.10
N TRP A 411 2.47 -15.60 -4.99
CA TRP A 411 3.74 -15.84 -4.30
C TRP A 411 4.48 -14.53 -3.91
N TYR A 412 3.77 -13.40 -3.86
CA TYR A 412 4.36 -12.08 -3.75
C TYR A 412 5.13 -11.83 -2.46
N TRP A 413 4.54 -12.18 -1.30
CA TRP A 413 5.18 -11.98 0.00
C TRP A 413 6.01 -13.19 0.43
N MET A 414 5.56 -14.40 0.08
CA MET A 414 6.22 -15.68 0.40
C MET A 414 7.65 -15.76 -0.17
N ARG A 415 7.89 -15.20 -1.36
CA ARG A 415 9.25 -15.10 -1.94
C ARG A 415 10.24 -14.26 -1.12
N ASN A 416 9.73 -13.41 -0.22
CA ASN A 416 10.55 -12.58 0.68
C ASN A 416 10.85 -13.28 2.02
N ILE A 417 10.63 -14.59 2.09
CA ILE A 417 10.95 -15.43 3.23
C ILE A 417 12.11 -16.34 2.85
N VAL A 418 13.13 -16.38 3.70
CA VAL A 418 14.21 -17.35 3.60
C VAL A 418 13.75 -18.63 4.29
N LEU A 419 13.05 -19.50 3.54
CA LEU A 419 12.47 -20.73 4.08
C LEU A 419 13.53 -21.78 4.47
N ASN A 420 14.66 -21.83 3.76
CA ASN A 420 15.75 -22.81 3.97
C ASN A 420 15.30 -24.29 4.03
N ILE A 421 14.27 -24.64 3.28
CA ILE A 421 13.79 -26.02 3.16
C ILE A 421 14.18 -26.64 1.81
N PRO A 422 14.50 -27.95 1.78
CA PRO A 422 14.76 -28.70 0.54
C PRO A 422 13.65 -28.66 -0.50
N GLN A 423 12.38 -28.56 -0.08
CA GLN A 423 11.26 -28.59 -1.02
C GLN A 423 10.15 -27.61 -0.61
N TYR A 424 9.79 -26.72 -1.53
CA TYR A 424 8.59 -25.92 -1.49
C TYR A 424 7.73 -26.21 -2.72
N ILE A 425 6.43 -26.47 -2.50
CA ILE A 425 5.46 -26.65 -3.57
C ILE A 425 4.32 -25.66 -3.35
N GLY A 426 4.15 -24.70 -4.26
CA GLY A 426 3.00 -23.81 -4.28
C GLY A 426 1.89 -24.37 -5.17
N VAL A 427 0.66 -24.39 -4.68
CA VAL A 427 -0.49 -24.81 -5.48
C VAL A 427 -1.59 -23.78 -5.46
N ASP A 428 -2.29 -23.60 -6.57
CA ASP A 428 -3.44 -22.71 -6.68
C ASP A 428 -4.39 -23.25 -7.75
N ILE A 429 -5.66 -22.89 -7.66
CA ILE A 429 -6.68 -23.30 -8.62
C ILE A 429 -6.64 -22.44 -9.91
N VAL A 430 -5.96 -21.28 -9.86
CA VAL A 430 -5.88 -20.34 -10.99
C VAL A 430 -4.71 -20.68 -11.91
N ASP A 431 -4.99 -21.31 -13.06
CA ASP A 431 -3.98 -21.77 -14.03
C ASP A 431 -3.07 -20.64 -14.53
N ALA A 432 -3.64 -19.48 -14.90
CA ALA A 432 -2.86 -18.34 -15.38
C ALA A 432 -1.88 -17.80 -14.34
N LEU A 433 -2.27 -17.83 -13.06
CA LEU A 433 -1.44 -17.44 -11.92
C LEU A 433 -0.29 -18.42 -11.72
N ILE A 434 -0.60 -19.72 -11.76
CA ILE A 434 0.42 -20.75 -11.63
C ILE A 434 1.40 -20.72 -12.78
N LYS A 435 0.96 -20.59 -14.04
CA LYS A 435 1.87 -20.47 -15.19
C LYS A 435 2.81 -19.27 -15.05
N LYS A 436 2.30 -18.16 -14.52
CA LYS A 436 3.11 -16.98 -14.22
C LYS A 436 4.15 -17.28 -13.13
N ASN A 437 3.74 -17.88 -12.01
CA ASN A 437 4.67 -18.25 -10.94
C ASN A 437 5.71 -19.26 -11.43
N GLN A 438 5.30 -20.24 -12.24
CA GLN A 438 6.18 -21.22 -12.83
C GLN A 438 7.28 -20.55 -13.65
N THR A 439 6.91 -19.57 -14.47
CA THR A 439 7.84 -18.84 -15.34
C THR A 439 8.78 -17.94 -14.56
N LEU A 440 8.28 -17.25 -13.54
CA LEU A 440 9.04 -16.22 -12.82
C LEU A 440 9.89 -16.79 -11.67
N TYR A 441 9.45 -17.90 -11.06
CA TYR A 441 9.91 -18.26 -9.72
C TYR A 441 10.29 -19.74 -9.54
N SER A 442 10.01 -20.62 -10.51
CA SER A 442 10.43 -22.02 -10.42
C SER A 442 11.95 -22.14 -10.37
N ARG A 443 12.42 -23.05 -9.52
CA ARG A 443 13.83 -23.46 -9.39
C ARG A 443 13.89 -24.83 -8.75
N ASP A 444 15.07 -25.43 -8.63
CA ASP A 444 15.25 -26.82 -8.18
C ASP A 444 14.44 -27.18 -6.92
N ASN A 445 14.37 -26.27 -5.94
CA ASN A 445 13.66 -26.48 -4.67
C ASN A 445 12.29 -25.78 -4.56
N VAL A 446 11.81 -25.09 -5.60
CA VAL A 446 10.53 -24.34 -5.61
C VAL A 446 9.74 -24.72 -6.86
N GLN A 447 8.58 -25.35 -6.66
CA GLN A 447 7.71 -25.80 -7.74
C GLN A 447 6.30 -25.20 -7.58
N PHE A 448 5.62 -24.99 -8.70
CA PHE A 448 4.23 -24.51 -8.70
C PHE A 448 3.33 -25.45 -9.52
N LYS A 449 2.13 -25.77 -9.04
CA LYS A 449 1.18 -26.65 -9.74
C LYS A 449 -0.25 -26.11 -9.67
N CYS A 450 -0.98 -26.22 -10.78
CA CYS A 450 -2.39 -25.87 -10.82
C CYS A 450 -3.17 -27.05 -10.23
N VAL A 451 -3.82 -26.86 -9.09
CA VAL A 451 -4.49 -27.92 -8.33
C VAL A 451 -5.80 -27.39 -7.77
N ASN A 452 -6.88 -28.11 -8.02
CA ASN A 452 -8.15 -27.89 -7.33
C ASN A 452 -8.17 -28.67 -6.02
N LEU A 453 -7.92 -28.00 -4.90
CA LEU A 453 -7.81 -28.62 -3.57
C LEU A 453 -9.06 -29.42 -3.14
N VAL A 454 -10.23 -29.18 -3.75
CA VAL A 454 -11.48 -29.90 -3.46
C VAL A 454 -11.55 -31.24 -4.18
N LYS A 455 -10.90 -31.37 -5.35
CA LYS A 455 -11.10 -32.52 -6.26
C LYS A 455 -9.84 -33.31 -6.56
N ASP A 456 -8.71 -32.62 -6.62
CA ASP A 456 -7.46 -33.19 -7.09
C ASP A 456 -6.65 -33.73 -5.91
N SER A 457 -5.89 -34.80 -6.14
CA SER A 457 -4.86 -35.22 -5.20
C SER A 457 -3.77 -34.15 -5.10
N ILE A 458 -3.33 -33.85 -3.87
CA ILE A 458 -2.32 -32.82 -3.63
C ILE A 458 -0.93 -33.44 -3.45
N PRO A 459 0.15 -32.70 -3.76
CA PRO A 459 1.52 -33.16 -3.53
C PRO A 459 1.78 -33.47 -2.04
N GLN A 460 2.60 -34.49 -1.77
CA GLN A 460 3.03 -34.79 -0.41
C GLN A 460 4.02 -33.74 0.10
N ALA A 461 3.88 -33.36 1.37
CA ALA A 461 4.79 -32.50 2.12
C ALA A 461 4.62 -32.75 3.62
N GLU A 462 5.61 -32.40 4.44
CA GLU A 462 5.52 -32.55 5.90
C GLU A 462 4.62 -31.50 6.55
N LEU A 463 4.64 -30.27 6.02
CA LEU A 463 3.80 -29.16 6.45
C LEU A 463 2.92 -28.69 5.30
N ILE A 464 1.62 -28.58 5.56
CA ILE A 464 0.70 -27.82 4.71
C ILE A 464 0.55 -26.43 5.32
N PHE A 465 0.91 -25.41 4.55
CA PHE A 465 0.62 -24.02 4.84
C PHE A 465 -0.60 -23.58 4.03
N SER A 466 -1.66 -23.17 4.71
CA SER A 466 -2.93 -22.79 4.08
C SER A 466 -3.45 -21.49 4.68
N ARG A 467 -2.83 -20.37 4.31
CA ARG A 467 -3.24 -19.04 4.79
C ARG A 467 -4.40 -18.50 3.95
N ASP A 468 -5.40 -17.98 4.64
CA ASP A 468 -6.58 -17.32 4.07
C ASP A 468 -7.31 -18.15 3.00
N CYS A 469 -7.18 -19.47 3.01
CA CYS A 469 -7.92 -20.36 2.11
C CYS A 469 -9.37 -20.53 2.59
N PHE A 470 -9.53 -21.08 3.80
CA PHE A 470 -10.81 -21.50 4.34
C PHE A 470 -11.76 -20.34 4.52
N VAL A 471 -11.24 -19.12 4.71
CA VAL A 471 -12.05 -17.89 4.83
C VAL A 471 -12.88 -17.59 3.58
N HIS A 472 -12.54 -18.15 2.42
CA HIS A 472 -13.22 -17.92 1.13
C HIS A 472 -14.11 -19.08 0.65
N LEU A 473 -14.25 -20.15 1.43
CA LEU A 473 -14.87 -21.41 0.99
C LEU A 473 -16.11 -21.78 1.80
N ALA A 474 -17.05 -22.52 1.22
CA ALA A 474 -18.15 -23.10 1.99
C ALA A 474 -17.65 -24.24 2.87
N TYR A 475 -18.38 -24.59 3.93
CA TYR A 475 -18.00 -25.68 4.84
C TYR A 475 -17.75 -26.99 4.11
N GLN A 476 -18.63 -27.36 3.17
CA GLN A 476 -18.46 -28.57 2.38
C GLN A 476 -17.11 -28.63 1.66
N ASP A 477 -16.65 -27.50 1.11
CA ASP A 477 -15.39 -27.43 0.37
C ASP A 477 -14.21 -27.49 1.33
N ILE A 478 -14.34 -26.89 2.52
CA ILE A 478 -13.31 -26.98 3.57
C ILE A 478 -13.17 -28.42 4.07
N PHE A 479 -14.28 -29.11 4.34
CA PHE A 479 -14.22 -30.51 4.74
C PHE A 479 -13.59 -31.40 3.64
N ALA A 480 -13.95 -31.17 2.37
CA ALA A 480 -13.30 -31.86 1.25
C ALA A 480 -11.79 -31.58 1.20
N ILE A 481 -11.37 -30.33 1.38
CA ILE A 481 -9.94 -29.96 1.42
C ILE A 481 -9.23 -30.59 2.62
N LEU A 482 -9.84 -30.59 3.81
CA LEU A 482 -9.26 -31.21 5.00
C LEU A 482 -9.09 -32.73 4.81
N HIS A 483 -10.02 -33.38 4.12
CA HIS A 483 -9.85 -34.77 3.71
C HIS A 483 -8.65 -34.95 2.78
N GLN A 484 -8.49 -34.09 1.75
CA GLN A 484 -7.32 -34.14 0.86
C GLN A 484 -6.01 -33.84 1.60
N PHE A 485 -6.03 -32.90 2.53
CA PHE A 485 -4.88 -32.57 3.37
C PHE A 485 -4.47 -33.81 4.18
N LYS A 486 -5.41 -34.48 4.85
CA LYS A 486 -5.15 -35.73 5.58
C LYS A 486 -4.64 -36.84 4.67
N ALA A 487 -5.27 -37.02 3.52
CA ALA A 487 -4.90 -38.05 2.54
C ALA A 487 -3.50 -37.85 1.95
N SER A 488 -2.96 -36.63 1.97
CA SER A 488 -1.59 -36.34 1.52
C SER A 488 -0.50 -36.94 2.42
N GLY A 489 -0.84 -37.33 3.66
CA GLY A 489 0.12 -37.81 4.65
C GLY A 489 0.95 -36.71 5.33
N ALA A 490 0.60 -35.43 5.15
CA ALA A 490 1.25 -34.34 5.84
C ALA A 490 1.07 -34.45 7.37
N LYS A 491 2.11 -34.07 8.10
CA LYS A 491 2.13 -34.16 9.57
C LYS A 491 1.44 -32.96 10.20
N TYR A 492 1.63 -31.77 9.63
CA TYR A 492 1.17 -30.52 10.21
C TYR A 492 0.34 -29.69 9.23
N LEU A 493 -0.60 -28.93 9.78
CA LEU A 493 -1.35 -27.88 9.11
C LEU A 493 -1.12 -26.55 9.82
N LEU A 494 -0.57 -25.56 9.11
CA LEU A 494 -0.49 -24.18 9.54
C LEU A 494 -1.50 -23.36 8.74
N THR A 495 -2.57 -22.90 9.38
CA THR A 495 -3.69 -22.21 8.68
C THR A 495 -4.24 -21.04 9.50
N THR A 496 -4.98 -20.15 8.82
CA THR A 496 -5.59 -18.97 9.44
C THR A 496 -6.71 -19.36 10.40
N THR A 497 -6.73 -18.76 11.57
CA THR A 497 -7.86 -18.78 12.50
C THR A 497 -8.04 -17.45 13.23
N PHE A 498 -9.23 -17.22 13.79
CA PHE A 498 -9.63 -16.00 14.47
C PHE A 498 -10.03 -16.35 15.90
N VAL A 499 -9.08 -16.26 16.84
CA VAL A 499 -9.16 -16.91 18.15
C VAL A 499 -10.26 -16.36 19.07
N ASP A 500 -10.69 -15.11 18.86
CA ASP A 500 -11.68 -14.45 19.71
C ASP A 500 -13.14 -14.70 19.24
N ARG A 501 -13.35 -15.37 18.10
CA ARG A 501 -14.70 -15.62 17.58
C ARG A 501 -15.42 -16.63 18.46
N GLN A 502 -16.72 -16.36 18.67
CA GLN A 502 -17.60 -17.14 19.54
C GLN A 502 -18.49 -18.15 18.77
N HIS A 503 -18.56 -18.04 17.44
CA HIS A 503 -19.24 -18.98 16.56
C HIS A 503 -18.68 -18.85 15.13
N ASN A 504 -18.89 -19.89 14.32
CA ASN A 504 -18.64 -19.86 12.89
C ASN A 504 -19.96 -19.79 12.12
N ASP A 505 -19.95 -19.04 11.02
CA ASP A 505 -21.01 -19.05 10.01
C ASP A 505 -20.47 -19.69 8.72
N ASP A 506 -21.32 -20.44 8.01
CA ASP A 506 -20.97 -20.90 6.66
C ASP A 506 -20.91 -19.70 5.70
N LEU A 507 -20.14 -19.82 4.63
CA LEU A 507 -19.95 -18.78 3.62
C LEU A 507 -21.27 -18.33 3.02
N GLY A 508 -22.20 -19.26 2.77
CA GLY A 508 -23.46 -18.99 2.06
C GLY A 508 -23.21 -18.29 0.71
N GLU A 509 -23.92 -17.20 0.45
CA GLU A 509 -23.70 -16.35 -0.75
C GLU A 509 -22.49 -15.40 -0.62
N GLY A 510 -21.70 -15.50 0.45
CA GLY A 510 -20.56 -14.64 0.73
C GLY A 510 -19.32 -14.97 -0.10
N PHE A 511 -18.31 -14.10 -0.01
CA PHE A 511 -16.99 -14.32 -0.62
C PHE A 511 -15.85 -14.43 0.41
N TRP A 512 -16.07 -13.98 1.65
CA TRP A 512 -15.09 -14.06 2.74
C TRP A 512 -15.80 -14.03 4.11
N ARG A 513 -15.28 -14.77 5.10
CA ARG A 513 -15.68 -14.71 6.53
C ARG A 513 -14.58 -15.22 7.48
N PRO A 514 -14.44 -14.65 8.70
CA PRO A 514 -13.51 -15.15 9.70
C PRO A 514 -13.99 -16.49 10.27
N LEU A 515 -13.07 -17.37 10.64
CA LEU A 515 -13.36 -18.66 11.28
C LEU A 515 -12.47 -18.92 12.50
N ASN A 516 -13.08 -19.36 13.59
CA ASN A 516 -12.37 -20.01 14.69
C ASN A 516 -12.42 -21.53 14.47
N LEU A 517 -11.29 -22.14 14.11
CA LEU A 517 -11.25 -23.56 13.76
C LEU A 517 -11.43 -24.49 14.97
N GLN A 518 -11.25 -23.97 16.19
CA GLN A 518 -11.53 -24.72 17.42
C GLN A 518 -13.02 -24.84 17.72
N LEU A 519 -13.87 -24.04 17.06
CA LEU A 519 -15.32 -24.10 17.24
C LEU A 519 -16.00 -24.97 16.18
N ALA A 520 -17.23 -25.36 16.46
CA ALA A 520 -18.10 -26.04 15.49
C ALA A 520 -18.21 -25.21 14.19
N PRO A 521 -18.26 -25.85 13.02
CA PRO A 521 -18.35 -27.31 12.82
C PRO A 521 -16.99 -28.03 12.76
N PHE A 522 -15.86 -27.31 12.80
CA PHE A 522 -14.52 -27.89 12.60
C PHE A 522 -13.98 -28.57 13.87
N ASN A 523 -14.21 -27.96 15.04
CA ASN A 523 -13.85 -28.49 16.36
C ASN A 523 -12.40 -29.00 16.43
N PHE A 524 -11.45 -28.23 15.87
CA PHE A 524 -10.03 -28.56 15.98
C PHE A 524 -9.60 -28.54 17.45
N PRO A 525 -8.64 -29.39 17.85
CA PRO A 525 -8.09 -29.36 19.20
C PRO A 525 -7.30 -28.07 19.43
N GLU A 526 -6.79 -27.89 20.66
CA GLU A 526 -5.87 -26.79 20.95
C GLU A 526 -4.65 -26.85 20.01
N PRO A 527 -4.28 -25.73 19.37
CA PRO A 527 -3.14 -25.69 18.45
C PRO A 527 -1.82 -25.87 19.19
N VAL A 528 -0.87 -26.50 18.51
CA VAL A 528 0.50 -26.69 18.98
C VAL A 528 1.23 -25.35 19.09
N ARG A 529 0.91 -24.41 18.18
CA ARG A 529 1.48 -23.06 18.15
C ARG A 529 0.46 -22.08 17.58
N ILE A 530 0.43 -20.86 18.12
CA ILE A 530 -0.33 -19.74 17.57
C ILE A 530 0.63 -18.57 17.32
N ILE A 531 0.52 -17.94 16.15
CA ILE A 531 1.22 -16.73 15.76
C ILE A 531 0.15 -15.69 15.43
N ASN A 532 -0.05 -14.70 16.31
CA ASN A 532 -0.93 -13.57 15.99
C ASN A 532 -0.29 -12.76 14.86
N GLU A 533 -1.04 -12.48 13.79
CA GLU A 533 -0.49 -11.79 12.63
C GLU A 533 -0.29 -10.28 12.87
N ASN A 534 -0.87 -9.74 13.95
CA ASN A 534 -1.01 -8.31 14.23
C ASN A 534 -1.72 -7.58 13.07
N CYS A 535 -2.77 -8.21 12.54
CA CYS A 535 -3.52 -7.72 11.39
C CYS A 535 -4.02 -6.30 11.65
N THR A 536 -3.59 -5.36 10.80
CA THR A 536 -3.98 -3.95 10.87
C THR A 536 -5.07 -3.60 9.86
N GLU A 537 -5.48 -4.56 9.03
CA GLU A 537 -6.59 -4.44 8.09
C GLU A 537 -7.88 -4.01 8.82
N GLU A 538 -8.71 -3.21 8.14
CA GLU A 538 -9.94 -2.63 8.69
C GLU A 538 -9.77 -1.88 10.05
N ASN A 539 -8.62 -1.23 10.30
CA ASN A 539 -8.28 -0.59 11.58
C ASN A 539 -8.21 -1.58 12.76
N GLY A 540 -7.63 -2.77 12.54
CA GLY A 540 -7.46 -3.78 13.59
C GLY A 540 -8.76 -4.51 13.96
N ALA A 541 -9.76 -4.51 13.08
CA ALA A 541 -11.03 -5.21 13.33
C ALA A 541 -10.90 -6.75 13.35
N PHE A 542 -9.72 -7.24 12.95
CA PHE A 542 -9.30 -8.62 12.94
C PHE A 542 -7.97 -8.81 13.67
N ASN A 543 -7.75 -8.05 14.75
CA ASN A 543 -6.57 -8.21 15.61
C ASN A 543 -6.45 -9.63 16.22
N ASP A 544 -7.52 -10.42 16.17
CA ASP A 544 -7.57 -11.84 16.55
C ASP A 544 -7.08 -12.80 15.44
N LYS A 545 -6.83 -12.30 14.22
CA LYS A 545 -6.33 -13.09 13.09
C LYS A 545 -4.94 -13.64 13.41
N SER A 546 -4.85 -14.96 13.38
CA SER A 546 -3.65 -15.70 13.75
C SER A 546 -3.41 -16.84 12.77
N LEU A 547 -2.14 -17.20 12.57
CA LEU A 547 -1.76 -18.49 12.02
C LEU A 547 -1.61 -19.48 13.18
N ALA A 548 -2.31 -20.61 13.10
CA ALA A 548 -2.21 -21.66 14.11
C ALA A 548 -1.76 -22.98 13.47
N LEU A 549 -0.88 -23.67 14.19
CA LEU A 549 -0.27 -24.94 13.80
C LEU A 549 -0.99 -26.08 14.52
N TRP A 550 -1.52 -27.03 13.75
CA TRP A 550 -2.09 -28.28 14.26
C TRP A 550 -1.34 -29.47 13.71
N LYS A 551 -1.37 -30.57 14.46
CA LYS A 551 -1.08 -31.88 13.89
C LYS A 551 -2.30 -32.38 13.15
N LEU A 552 -2.09 -32.87 11.95
CA LEU A 552 -3.17 -33.17 11.02
C LEU A 552 -3.95 -34.45 11.39
N ASP A 553 -3.28 -35.38 12.09
CA ASP A 553 -3.85 -36.64 12.60
C ASP A 553 -4.78 -36.44 13.82
N GLU A 554 -4.61 -35.35 14.56
CA GLU A 554 -5.46 -34.98 15.71
C GLU A 554 -6.74 -34.23 15.29
N LEU A 555 -6.87 -33.81 14.03
CA LEU A 555 -8.07 -33.16 13.52
C LEU A 555 -9.22 -34.17 13.38
N LEU A 556 -10.46 -33.77 13.65
CA LEU A 556 -11.63 -34.61 13.43
C LEU A 556 -11.83 -34.89 11.93
N ASN A 557 -12.33 -36.08 11.60
CA ASN A 557 -12.62 -36.49 10.22
C ASN A 557 -13.87 -35.84 9.67
#